data_AF-A0A151RR45-F1
#
_entry.id   AF-A0A151RR45-F1
#
_cell.length_a   1.000
_cell.length_b   1.000
_cell.length_c   1.000
_cell.angle_alpha   90.00
_cell.angle_beta   90.00
_cell.angle_gamma   90.00
#
_symmetry.space_group_name_H-M   'P 1'
#
loop_
_entity.id
_entity.type
_entity.pdbx_description
1 polymer ?
#
loop_
_entity_poly.entity_id
_entity_poly.type
_entity_poly.pdbx_seq_one_letter_code
_entity_poly.pdbx_strand_id
1 'polypeptide(L)'
;MHKSAHEVSKAPTHIVGDQATFRCHPFVDDIMETPLSHRWKPLHLDRYDGTTDPDEHIDLYTTQVNLYTNNDAILCRVFPTSLKGAALN
;
A
#
# COMPACT_ATOMS: atom_id res chain seq x y z
N MET A 1 0.61 51.41 32.48
CA MET A 1 -0.05 50.80 31.30
C MET A 1 1.09 50.16 30.51
N HIS A 2 1.33 48.85 30.45
CA HIS A 2 0.50 47.65 30.63
C HIS A 2 1.34 46.55 31.33
N LYS A 3 0.67 45.67 32.07
CA LYS A 3 1.22 44.51 32.80
C LYS A 3 0.78 43.22 32.10
N SER A 4 1.57 42.15 32.30
CA SER A 4 1.26 40.69 32.22
C SER A 4 1.95 39.94 31.08
N ALA A 5 2.35 38.68 31.24
CA ALA A 5 2.64 37.81 32.39
C ALA A 5 3.32 36.55 31.82
N HIS A 6 4.29 35.99 32.55
CA HIS A 6 4.78 34.61 32.36
C HIS A 6 3.94 33.66 33.24
N GLU A 7 3.46 32.55 32.68
CA GLU A 7 3.25 31.24 33.34
C GLU A 7 2.85 30.22 32.25
N VAL A 8 3.71 29.27 31.88
CA VAL A 8 3.82 27.90 32.43
C VAL A 8 2.60 27.00 32.15
N SER A 9 2.87 25.99 31.32
CA SER A 9 2.31 24.63 31.29
C SER A 9 0.80 24.44 31.11
N LYS A 10 0.44 23.79 29.99
CA LYS A 10 -0.34 22.54 29.98
C LYS A 10 -0.42 21.95 28.57
N ALA A 11 0.12 20.76 28.40
CA ALA A 11 -0.41 19.75 27.49
C ALA A 11 -1.02 18.62 28.36
N PRO A 12 -1.75 17.63 27.84
CA PRO A 12 -2.57 17.56 26.62
C PRO A 12 -4.02 17.11 26.94
N THR A 13 -4.99 17.42 26.07
CA THR A 13 -6.34 16.82 26.13
C THR A 13 -6.96 17.00 24.73
N HIS A 14 -7.49 16.00 24.02
CA HIS A 14 -8.32 14.90 24.48
C HIS A 14 -8.33 13.77 23.40
N ILE A 15 -8.08 12.53 23.85
CA ILE A 15 -8.33 11.29 23.11
C ILE A 15 -9.83 10.97 23.17
N VAL A 16 -10.44 10.61 22.03
CA VAL A 16 -11.59 9.69 21.81
C VAL A 16 -12.26 10.10 20.49
N GLY A 17 -12.44 9.25 19.48
CA GLY A 17 -12.08 7.86 19.29
C GLY A 17 -12.64 7.40 17.94
N ASP A 18 -11.90 6.56 17.24
CA ASP A 18 -12.53 5.41 16.61
C ASP A 18 -11.54 4.25 16.75
N GLN A 19 -11.89 3.30 17.63
CA GLN A 19 -11.21 2.02 17.68
C GLN A 19 -11.61 1.25 16.42
N ALA A 20 -10.88 1.47 15.34
CA ALA A 20 -10.35 0.31 14.69
C ALA A 20 -8.96 0.12 15.28
N THR A 21 -8.77 -0.94 16.05
CA THR A 21 -7.46 -1.60 16.05
C THR A 21 -7.20 -2.01 14.61
N PHE A 22 -6.80 -1.06 13.75
CA PHE A 22 -6.06 -1.39 12.55
C PHE A 22 -4.89 -2.17 13.12
N ARG A 23 -4.92 -3.48 12.92
CA ARG A 23 -3.78 -4.29 13.27
C ARG A 23 -2.70 -3.76 12.36
N CYS A 24 -1.87 -2.88 12.91
CA CYS A 24 -0.69 -2.47 12.21
C CYS A 24 0.18 -3.72 12.12
N HIS A 25 0.09 -4.42 11.00
CA HIS A 25 0.91 -5.55 10.70
C HIS A 25 2.26 -5.00 10.23
N PRO A 26 3.34 -5.17 11.02
CA PRO A 26 4.62 -4.50 10.79
C PRO A 26 5.30 -4.87 9.47
N PHE A 27 4.75 -5.85 8.75
CA PHE A 27 5.24 -6.30 7.44
C PHE A 27 4.33 -5.93 6.26
N VAL A 28 3.09 -5.48 6.49
CA VAL A 28 2.07 -5.38 5.43
C VAL A 28 1.41 -3.99 5.37
N ASP A 29 1.37 -3.23 6.46
CA ASP A 29 0.66 -1.94 6.43
C ASP A 29 1.26 -0.96 5.44
N ASP A 30 2.59 -0.81 5.43
CA ASP A 30 3.26 0.11 4.53
C ASP A 30 2.91 -0.19 3.07
N ILE A 31 2.73 -1.48 2.74
CA ILE A 31 2.33 -1.96 1.41
C ILE A 31 0.85 -1.66 1.14
N MET A 32 -0.05 -1.93 2.10
CA MET A 32 -1.50 -1.80 1.93
C MET A 32 -2.00 -0.36 2.01
N GLU A 33 -1.33 0.48 2.79
CA GLU A 33 -1.64 1.91 2.94
C GLU A 33 -1.02 2.75 1.82
N THR A 34 -0.06 2.22 1.06
CA THR A 34 0.51 2.93 -0.08
C THR A 34 -0.57 3.23 -1.13
N PRO A 35 -0.92 4.51 -1.38
CA PRO A 35 -2.04 4.85 -2.24
C PRO A 35 -1.75 4.50 -3.71
N LEU A 36 -2.73 3.88 -4.38
CA LEU A 36 -2.68 3.70 -5.83
C LEU A 36 -2.87 5.04 -6.54
N SER A 37 -2.20 5.24 -7.66
CA SER A 37 -2.40 6.44 -8.47
C SER A 37 -3.84 6.52 -8.98
N HIS A 38 -4.38 7.73 -9.11
CA HIS A 38 -5.75 7.93 -9.62
C HIS A 38 -5.96 7.39 -11.05
N ARG A 39 -4.88 7.20 -11.82
CA ARG A 39 -4.92 6.64 -13.17
C ARG A 39 -4.72 5.13 -13.22
N TRP A 40 -4.72 4.44 -12.07
CA TRP A 40 -4.57 3.00 -12.02
C TRP A 40 -5.64 2.30 -12.87
N LYS A 41 -5.21 1.35 -13.68
CA LYS A 41 -6.11 0.51 -14.48
C LYS A 41 -5.78 -0.97 -14.23
N PRO A 42 -6.73 -1.88 -14.49
CA PRO A 42 -6.44 -3.30 -14.50
C PRO A 42 -5.25 -3.61 -15.41
N LEU A 43 -4.39 -4.53 -14.96
CA LEU A 43 -3.27 -4.99 -15.77
C LEU A 43 -3.81 -5.83 -16.93
N HIS A 44 -3.39 -5.51 -18.14
CA HIS A 44 -3.77 -6.23 -19.36
C HIS A 44 -2.76 -7.35 -19.64
N LEU A 45 -2.69 -8.33 -18.74
CA LEU A 45 -1.81 -9.50 -18.87
C LEU A 45 -2.57 -10.77 -18.50
N ASP A 46 -2.15 -11.89 -19.09
CA ASP A 46 -2.70 -13.20 -18.75
C ASP A 46 -2.29 -13.57 -17.34
N ARG A 47 -3.28 -13.90 -16.50
CA ARG A 47 -3.00 -14.24 -15.10
C ARG A 47 -2.25 -15.58 -15.03
N TYR A 48 -1.21 -15.62 -14.21
CA TYR A 48 -0.34 -16.76 -13.99
C TYR A 48 -1.01 -17.84 -13.13
N ASP A 49 -1.05 -19.08 -13.60
CA ASP A 49 -1.59 -20.24 -12.87
C ASP A 49 -0.53 -21.19 -12.32
N GLY A 50 0.76 -20.91 -12.53
CA GLY A 50 1.84 -21.81 -12.15
C GLY A 50 2.31 -22.74 -13.27
N THR A 51 1.73 -22.65 -14.48
CA THR A 51 2.06 -23.58 -15.58
C THR A 51 2.93 -22.98 -16.68
N THR A 52 2.98 -21.65 -16.79
CA THR A 52 3.83 -20.92 -17.74
C THR A 52 5.19 -20.57 -17.12
N ASP A 53 6.06 -19.95 -17.91
CA ASP A 53 7.37 -19.49 -17.43
C ASP A 53 7.23 -18.40 -16.35
N PRO A 54 7.80 -18.58 -15.14
CA PRO A 54 7.72 -17.59 -14.07
C PRO A 54 8.49 -16.30 -14.36
N ASP A 55 9.63 -16.40 -15.06
CA ASP A 55 10.48 -15.24 -15.35
C ASP A 55 9.79 -14.32 -16.37
N GLU A 56 9.22 -14.90 -17.43
CA GLU A 56 8.38 -14.18 -18.40
C GLU A 56 7.19 -13.49 -17.71
N HIS A 57 6.53 -14.16 -16.76
CA HIS A 57 5.44 -13.55 -16.00
C HIS A 57 5.90 -12.33 -15.20
N ILE A 58 7.05 -12.43 -14.51
CA ILE A 58 7.61 -11.33 -13.72
C ILE A 58 7.98 -10.15 -14.62
N ASP A 59 8.58 -10.42 -15.79
CA ASP A 59 8.96 -9.37 -16.75
C ASP A 59 7.74 -8.64 -17.31
N LEU A 60 6.70 -9.37 -17.72
CA LEU A 60 5.45 -8.79 -18.23
C LEU A 60 4.74 -7.98 -17.14
N TYR A 61 4.64 -8.54 -15.94
CA TYR A 61 4.03 -7.90 -14.79
C TYR A 61 4.74 -6.60 -14.43
N THR A 62 6.07 -6.64 -14.29
CA THR A 62 6.89 -5.49 -13.93
C THR A 62 6.82 -4.40 -15.00
N THR A 63 6.89 -4.78 -16.27
CA THR A 63 6.73 -3.84 -17.40
C THR A 63 5.40 -3.12 -17.35
N GLN A 64 4.30 -3.83 -17.07
CA GLN A 64 2.96 -3.24 -17.03
C GLN A 64 2.75 -2.32 -15.82
N VAL A 65 3.23 -2.70 -14.63
CA VAL A 65 3.09 -1.88 -13.42
C VAL A 65 3.97 -0.63 -13.49
N ASN A 66 5.15 -0.73 -14.10
CA ASN A 66 6.07 0.40 -14.32
C ASN A 66 5.49 1.51 -15.20
N LEU A 67 4.39 1.25 -15.93
CA LEU A 67 3.63 2.29 -16.65
C LEU A 67 2.90 3.26 -15.69
N TYR A 68 2.64 2.84 -14.45
CA TYR A 68 1.89 3.60 -13.45
C TYR A 68 2.77 4.08 -12.31
N THR A 69 3.78 3.30 -11.91
CA THR A 69 4.58 3.58 -10.72
C THR A 69 5.88 2.78 -10.72
N ASN A 70 6.90 3.33 -10.05
CA ASN A 70 8.14 2.66 -9.70
C ASN A 70 8.23 2.37 -8.19
N ASN A 71 7.09 2.38 -7.48
CA ASN A 71 7.02 2.11 -6.05
C ASN A 71 6.87 0.61 -5.81
N ASP A 72 7.91 -0.01 -5.24
CA ASP A 72 7.94 -1.43 -4.89
C ASP A 72 6.79 -1.84 -3.97
N ALA A 73 6.32 -0.96 -3.08
CA ALA A 73 5.15 -1.24 -2.25
C ALA A 73 3.89 -1.43 -3.10
N ILE A 74 3.71 -0.64 -4.16
CA ILE A 74 2.58 -0.82 -5.08
C ILE A 74 2.77 -2.09 -5.91
N LEU A 75 4.00 -2.38 -6.35
CA LEU A 75 4.35 -3.63 -7.03
C LEU A 75 3.92 -4.83 -6.15
N CYS A 76 4.39 -4.92 -4.91
CA CYS A 76 3.98 -5.99 -4.01
C CYS A 76 2.46 -6.03 -3.77
N ARG A 77 1.82 -4.88 -3.58
CA ARG A 77 0.38 -4.78 -3.29
C ARG A 77 -0.48 -5.35 -4.41
N VAL A 78 -0.11 -5.11 -5.66
CA VAL A 78 -0.95 -5.44 -6.83
C VAL A 78 -0.54 -6.76 -7.50
N PHE A 79 0.60 -7.34 -7.13
CA PHE A 79 1.05 -8.63 -7.64
C PHE A 79 0.01 -9.76 -7.53
N PRO A 80 -0.76 -9.90 -6.43
CA PRO A 80 -1.80 -10.94 -6.34
C PRO A 80 -2.85 -10.87 -7.45
N THR A 81 -3.09 -9.68 -8.04
CA THR A 81 -4.04 -9.52 -9.16
C THR A 81 -3.56 -10.18 -10.45
N SER A 82 -2.26 -10.44 -10.56
CA SER A 82 -1.62 -11.12 -11.69
C SER A 82 -1.71 -12.64 -11.61
N LEU A 83 -2.15 -13.22 -10.49
CA LEU A 83 -2.17 -14.66 -10.24
C LEU A 83 -3.58 -15.23 -10.41
N LYS A 84 -3.73 -16.49 -10.79
CA LYS A 84 -4.99 -17.24 -10.83
C LYS A 84 -4.77 -18.69 -10.40
N GLY A 85 -5.86 -19.44 -10.19
CA GLY A 85 -5.78 -20.88 -9.99
C GLY A 85 -4.90 -21.27 -8.80
N ALA A 86 -4.07 -22.30 -8.96
CA ALA A 86 -3.20 -22.82 -7.91
C ALA A 86 -2.13 -21.81 -7.45
N ALA A 87 -1.71 -20.88 -8.30
CA ALA A 87 -0.70 -19.87 -7.94
C ALA A 87 -1.22 -18.78 -6.98
N LEU A 88 -2.54 -18.61 -6.84
CA LEU A 88 -3.14 -17.61 -5.95
C LEU A 88 -3.45 -18.15 -4.54
N ASN A 89 -3.45 -19.48 -4.36
CA ASN A 89 -4.01 -20.16 -3.19
C ASN A 89 -2.99 -20.54 -2.11
#